data_AF-A0A7Y3A1X8-F1
#
_entry.id   AF-A0A7Y3A1X8-F1
#
_cell.length_a   1.000
_cell.length_b   1.000
_cell.length_c   1.000
_cell.angle_alpha   90.00
_cell.angle_beta   90.00
_cell.angle_gamma   90.00
#
_symmetry.space_group_name_H-M   'P 1'
#
loop_
_entity.id
_entity.type
_entity.pdbx_description
1 polymer ?
#
loop_
_entity_poly.entity_id
_entity_poly.type
_entity_poly.pdbx_seq_one_letter_code
_entity_poly.pdbx_strand_id
1 'polypeptide(L)'
;VKAKFEAFGWEVVEIEDGNDLEAIHEGMAKAKSLTGNKKPVCVLLKTVMGNGVDFMMHTHAWHGKAPNDEQLEIGLNQNPVTIGDY
;
A
#
# COMPACT_ATOMS: atom_id res chain seq x y z
N VAL A 1 -12.71 -4.33 8.95
CA VAL A 1 -12.84 -4.99 7.62
C VAL A 1 -12.55 -6.49 7.72
N LYS A 2 -11.47 -6.91 8.40
CA LYS A 2 -11.12 -8.31 8.69
C LYS A 2 -12.29 -9.25 9.00
N ALA A 3 -13.06 -8.94 10.06
CA ALA A 3 -14.17 -9.79 10.51
C ALA A 3 -15.21 -10.08 9.41
N LYS A 4 -15.39 -9.17 8.45
CA LYS A 4 -16.28 -9.39 7.31
C LYS A 4 -15.73 -10.49 6.40
N PHE A 5 -14.45 -10.45 6.04
CA PHE A 5 -13.80 -11.47 5.22
C PHE A 5 -13.78 -12.84 5.91
N GLU A 6 -13.47 -12.86 7.21
CA GLU A 6 -13.51 -14.09 8.02
C GLU A 6 -14.93 -14.70 8.05
N ALA A 7 -15.97 -13.86 8.19
CA ALA A 7 -17.36 -14.32 8.12
C ALA A 7 -17.75 -14.90 6.75
N PHE A 8 -17.09 -14.49 5.67
CA PHE A 8 -17.24 -15.09 4.33
C PHE A 8 -16.30 -16.29 4.09
N GLY A 9 -15.61 -16.79 5.12
CA GLY A 9 -14.76 -17.98 5.04
C GLY A 9 -13.37 -17.77 4.45
N TRP A 10 -12.90 -16.52 4.39
CA TRP A 10 -11.55 -16.19 3.92
C TRP A 10 -10.52 -16.34 5.05
N GLU A 11 -9.32 -16.77 4.69
CA GLU A 11 -8.13 -16.57 5.53
C GLU A 11 -7.69 -15.11 5.37
N VAL A 12 -7.39 -14.42 6.46
CA VAL A 12 -6.99 -13.00 6.42
C VAL A 12 -5.57 -12.85 6.96
N VAL A 13 -4.70 -12.26 6.14
CA VAL A 13 -3.35 -11.83 6.54
C VAL A 13 -3.33 -10.31 6.60
N GLU A 14 -3.04 -9.76 7.77
CA GLU A 14 -2.87 -8.32 7.97
C GLU A 14 -1.39 -7.95 7.87
N ILE A 15 -1.11 -6.88 7.11
CA ILE A 15 0.21 -6.27 7.00
C ILE A 15 0.03 -4.81 7.44
N GLU A 16 0.47 -4.50 8.66
CA GLU A 16 0.26 -3.19 9.29
C GLU A 16 1.11 -2.08 8.68
N ASP A 17 2.30 -2.42 8.18
CA ASP A 17 3.20 -1.50 7.51
C ASP A 17 3.25 -1.80 6.01
N GLY A 18 2.26 -1.32 5.27
CA GLY A 18 2.15 -1.54 3.83
C GLY A 18 2.93 -0.54 2.98
N ASN A 19 3.77 0.30 3.60
CA ASN A 19 4.72 1.15 2.90
C ASN A 19 6.17 0.69 3.11
N ASP A 20 6.40 -0.36 3.89
CA ASP A 20 7.69 -1.04 4.06
C ASP A 20 7.77 -2.33 3.23
N LEU A 21 8.82 -2.46 2.43
CA LEU A 21 8.97 -3.57 1.48
C LEU A 21 9.23 -4.92 2.17
N GLU A 22 9.92 -4.94 3.31
CA GLU A 22 10.22 -6.16 4.05
C GLU A 22 8.94 -6.71 4.71
N ALA A 23 8.16 -5.84 5.35
CA ALA A 23 6.86 -6.18 5.91
C ALA A 23 5.89 -6.72 4.85
N ILE A 24 5.87 -6.11 3.66
CA ILE A 24 5.11 -6.62 2.52
C ILE A 24 5.61 -8.00 2.11
N HIS A 25 6.92 -8.17 1.94
CA HIS A 25 7.52 -9.43 1.50
C HIS A 25 7.19 -10.58 2.46
N GLU A 26 7.40 -10.38 3.76
CA GLU A 26 7.08 -11.37 4.80
C GLU A 26 5.58 -11.70 4.85
N GLY A 27 4.74 -10.66 4.83
CA GLY A 27 3.28 -10.82 4.85
C GLY A 27 2.75 -11.55 3.61
N MET A 28 3.29 -11.25 2.43
CA MET A 28 2.94 -11.93 1.19
C MET A 28 3.45 -13.37 1.15
N ALA A 29 4.64 -13.66 1.70
CA ALA A 29 5.14 -15.02 1.85
C ALA A 29 4.22 -15.87 2.74
N LYS A 30 3.74 -15.30 3.85
CA LYS A 30 2.71 -15.91 4.71
C LYS A 30 1.38 -16.10 3.96
N ALA A 31 0.89 -15.09 3.24
CA ALA A 31 -0.34 -15.22 2.47
C ALA A 31 -0.25 -16.35 1.43
N LYS A 32 0.89 -16.47 0.76
CA LYS A 32 1.16 -17.53 -0.21
C LYS A 32 1.15 -18.92 0.42
N SER A 33 1.73 -19.10 1.62
CA SER A 33 1.75 -20.41 2.30
C SER A 33 0.35 -20.90 2.72
N LEU A 34 -0.63 -19.99 2.82
CA LEU A 34 -2.03 -20.31 3.13
C LEU A 34 -2.86 -20.71 1.90
N THR A 35 -2.33 -20.50 0.69
CA THR A 35 -3.01 -20.90 -0.56
C THR A 35 -3.10 -22.43 -0.71
N GLY A 36 -3.98 -22.91 -1.57
CA GLY A 36 -4.17 -24.35 -1.81
C GLY A 36 -5.02 -25.08 -0.75
N ASN A 37 -5.39 -24.40 0.33
CA ASN A 37 -6.15 -24.97 1.46
C ASN A 37 -7.68 -24.85 1.34
N LYS A 38 -8.21 -24.81 0.10
CA LYS A 38 -9.65 -24.69 -0.22
C LYS A 38 -10.37 -23.44 0.34
N LYS A 39 -9.62 -22.45 0.85
CA LYS A 39 -10.11 -21.15 1.27
C LYS A 39 -9.41 -20.03 0.49
N PRO A 40 -10.11 -18.97 0.10
CA PRO A 40 -9.48 -17.78 -0.45
C PRO A 40 -8.69 -17.04 0.63
N VAL A 41 -7.62 -16.35 0.23
CA VAL A 41 -6.76 -15.55 1.13
C VAL A 41 -6.94 -14.07 0.81
N CYS A 42 -7.27 -13.26 1.82
CA CYS A 42 -7.33 -11.81 1.75
C CYS A 42 -6.10 -11.24 2.43
N VAL A 43 -5.35 -10.39 1.73
CA VAL A 43 -4.28 -9.59 2.34
C VAL A 43 -4.84 -8.21 2.64
N LEU A 44 -5.01 -7.89 3.92
CA LEU A 44 -5.38 -6.55 4.36
C LEU A 44 -4.10 -5.74 4.60
N LEU A 45 -3.71 -5.02 3.56
CA LEU A 45 -2.52 -4.18 3.54
C LEU A 45 -2.88 -2.76 3.96
N LYS A 46 -2.28 -2.28 5.06
CA LYS A 46 -2.51 -0.92 5.55
C LYS A 46 -1.46 0.02 4.96
N THR A 47 -1.91 0.98 4.16
CA THR A 47 -1.04 1.94 3.47
C THR A 47 -1.42 3.38 3.80
N VAL A 48 -0.52 4.32 3.52
CA VAL A 48 -0.81 5.75 3.44
C VAL A 48 -0.98 6.15 1.98
N MET A 49 -2.17 6.62 1.59
CA MET A 49 -2.38 7.17 0.25
C MET A 49 -1.50 8.41 0.07
N GLY A 50 -0.78 8.49 -1.05
CA GLY A 50 0.18 9.57 -1.30
C GLY A 50 1.53 9.41 -0.59
N ASN A 51 1.82 8.24 0.02
CA ASN A 51 3.08 7.99 0.72
C ASN A 51 4.31 8.43 -0.08
N GLY A 52 5.21 9.16 0.58
CA GLY A 52 6.41 9.73 -0.03
C GLY A 52 6.23 11.16 -0.55
N VAL A 53 5.02 11.72 -0.51
CA VAL A 53 4.75 13.13 -0.84
C VAL A 53 3.88 13.75 0.25
N ASP A 54 4.47 14.55 1.13
CA ASP A 54 3.87 15.09 2.35
C ASP A 54 2.51 15.76 2.12
N PHE A 55 2.40 16.60 1.10
CA PHE A 55 1.15 17.33 0.82
C PHE A 55 0.06 16.44 0.22
N MET A 56 0.39 15.22 -0.19
CA MET A 56 -0.54 14.21 -0.69
C MET A 56 -1.00 13.23 0.39
N MET A 57 -0.25 13.09 1.48
CA MET A 57 -0.54 12.14 2.56
C MET A 57 -1.68 12.62 3.46
N HIS A 58 -2.41 11.65 4.03
CA HIS A 58 -3.47 11.89 5.03
C HIS A 58 -4.65 12.77 4.57
N THR A 59 -4.85 12.94 3.26
CA THR A 59 -5.95 13.71 2.69
C THR A 59 -6.58 13.01 1.49
N HIS A 60 -7.89 13.18 1.29
CA HIS A 60 -8.59 12.65 0.12
C HIS A 60 -8.43 13.54 -1.13
N ALA A 61 -7.90 14.77 -0.98
CA ALA A 61 -7.85 15.77 -2.05
C ALA A 61 -7.07 15.29 -3.29
N TRP A 62 -6.15 14.36 -3.10
CA TRP A 62 -5.25 13.85 -4.12
C TRP A 62 -5.67 12.50 -4.71
N HIS A 63 -6.87 12.01 -4.40
CA HIS A 63 -7.37 10.75 -4.96
C HIS A 63 -7.43 10.75 -6.50
N GLY A 64 -7.70 11.90 -7.12
CA GLY A 64 -7.82 12.01 -8.58
C GLY A 64 -7.45 13.40 -9.13
N LYS A 65 -6.74 14.21 -8.35
CA LYS A 65 -6.29 15.54 -8.75
C LYS A 65 -4.83 15.48 -9.21
N ALA A 66 -4.52 16.04 -10.37
CA ALA A 66 -3.14 16.17 -10.83
C ALA A 66 -2.41 17.34 -10.11
N PRO A 67 -1.12 17.19 -9.76
CA PRO A 67 -0.30 18.29 -9.27
C PRO A 67 -0.03 19.31 -10.38
N ASN A 68 0.16 20.58 -10.02
CA ASN A 68 0.70 21.59 -10.92
C ASN A 68 2.25 21.52 -10.97
N ASP A 69 2.88 22.36 -11.79
CA ASP A 69 4.34 22.35 -12.00
C ASP A 69 5.14 22.58 -10.70
N GLU A 70 4.69 23.49 -9.84
CA GLU A 70 5.32 23.74 -8.54
C GLU A 70 5.22 22.53 -7.61
N GLN A 71 4.05 21.88 -7.57
CA GLN A 71 3.81 20.68 -6.78
C GLN A 71 4.57 19.47 -7.31
N LEU A 72 4.78 19.39 -8.62
CA LEU A 72 5.63 18.37 -9.25
C LEU A 72 7.06 18.50 -8.74
N GLU A 73 7.66 19.69 -8.81
CA GLU A 73 9.02 19.94 -8.34
C GLU A 73 9.17 19.61 -6.85
N ILE A 74 8.22 20.06 -6.02
CA ILE A 74 8.21 19.75 -4.58
C ILE A 74 8.11 18.24 -4.34
N GLY A 75 7.22 17.53 -5.04
CA GLY A 75 7.00 16.10 -4.87
C GLY A 75 8.20 15.25 -5.29
N LEU A 76 8.85 15.60 -6.40
CA LEU A 76 10.06 14.91 -6.87
C LEU A 76 11.21 15.06 -5.88
N ASN A 77 11.38 16.26 -5.29
CA ASN A 77 12.45 16.52 -4.32
C ASN A 77 12.30 15.76 -2.99
N GLN A 78 11.14 15.15 -2.72
CA GLN A 78 10.93 14.38 -1.49
C GLN A 78 11.39 12.91 -1.60
N ASN A 79 11.68 12.43 -2.81
CA ASN A 79 12.10 11.05 -3.02
C ASN A 79 13.46 10.98 -3.72
N PRO A 80 14.30 9.98 -3.41
CA PRO A 80 15.56 9.81 -4.11
C PRO A 80 15.30 9.44 -5.58
N VAL A 81 16.04 10.07 -6.49
CA VAL A 81 16.08 9.69 -7.91
C VAL A 81 16.73 8.32 -8.01
N THR A 82 16.01 7.36 -8.59
CA THR A 82 16.46 5.96 -8.71
C THR A 82 16.92 5.58 -10.12
N ILE A 83 16.28 6.11 -11.16
CA ILE A 83 16.54 5.73 -12.58
C ILE A 83 17.01 6.92 -13.43
N GLY A 84 16.86 8.16 -12.95
CA GLY A 84 17.33 9.37 -13.65
C GLY A 84 16.52 9.70 -14.91
N ASP A 85 15.27 9.27 -14.94
CA ASP A 85 14.33 9.36 -16.06
C ASP A 85 13.32 10.51 -15.95
N TYR A 86 13.55 11.43 -15.01
CA TYR A 86 12.76 12.65 -14.78
C TYR A 86 13.58 13.90 -15.06
#